data_AF-A0A1T5CYL2-F1
#
_entry.id   AF-A0A1T5CYL2-F1
#
_cell.length_a   1.000
_cell.length_b   1.000
_cell.length_c   1.000
_cell.angle_alpha   90.00
_cell.angle_beta   90.00
_cell.angle_gamma   90.00
#
_symmetry.space_group_name_H-M   'P 1'
#
loop_
_entity.id
_entity.type
_entity.pdbx_description
1 polymer ?
#
loop_
_entity_poly.entity_id
_entity_poly.type
_entity_poly.pdbx_seq_one_letter_code
_entity_poly.pdbx_strand_id
1 'polypeptide(L)' 'MARRKLTDSQIVCLTLLWGVLAYMLLSYSKVIDFSVIFTLIASAIIVFVPIYKNKKKKEN' A
#
# COMPACT_ATOMS: atom_id res chain seq x y z
N MET A 1 -20.21 -2.38 -15.39
CA MET A 1 -18.79 -2.42 -14.97
C MET A 1 -18.58 -3.60 -14.03
N ALA A 2 -17.95 -4.67 -14.51
CA ALA A 2 -17.67 -5.84 -13.68
C ALA A 2 -16.73 -5.43 -12.53
N ARG A 3 -17.17 -5.54 -11.27
CA ARG A 3 -16.29 -5.49 -10.10
C ARG A 3 -15.34 -6.69 -10.19
N ARG A 4 -14.24 -6.54 -10.92
CA ARG A 4 -13.16 -7.53 -10.93
C ARG A 4 -12.62 -7.56 -9.51
N LYS A 5 -12.75 -8.71 -8.84
CA LYS A 5 -12.06 -8.97 -7.58
C LYS A 5 -10.58 -8.76 -7.86
N LEU A 6 -9.98 -7.73 -7.27
CA LEU A 6 -8.54 -7.51 -7.33
C LEU A 6 -7.86 -8.81 -6.91
N THR A 7 -7.14 -9.44 -7.83
CA THR A 7 -6.47 -10.72 -7.58
C THR A 7 -5.35 -10.51 -6.54
N ASP A 8 -5.01 -11.54 -5.76
CA ASP A 8 -4.00 -11.45 -4.70
C ASP A 8 -2.70 -10.79 -5.18
N SER A 9 -2.27 -11.13 -6.40
CA SER A 9 -1.09 -10.56 -7.04
C SER A 9 -1.21 -9.06 -7.34
N GLN A 10 -2.41 -8.54 -7.63
CA GLN A 10 -2.62 -7.11 -7.83
C GLN A 10 -2.42 -6.33 -6.54
N ILE A 11 -2.89 -6.86 -5.42
CA ILE A 11 -2.73 -6.24 -4.11
C ILE A 11 -1.25 -6.25 -3.72
N VAL A 12 -0.58 -7.40 -3.86
CA VAL A 12 0.87 -7.49 -3.63
C VAL A 12 1.65 -6.53 -4.53
N CYS A 13 1.31 -6.45 -5.82
CA CYS A 13 1.92 -5.51 -6.76
C CYS A 13 1.70 -4.05 -6.34
N LEU A 14 0.49 -3.70 -5.89
CA LEU A 14 0.15 -2.36 -5.41
C LEU A 14 0.92 -2.01 -4.12
N THR A 15 1.17 -2.99 -3.25
CA THR A 15 1.95 -2.81 -2.02
C THR A 15 3.45 -2.65 -2.29
N LEU A 16 3.98 -3.37 -3.28
CA LEU A 16 5.36 -3.20 -3.75
C LEU A 16 5.55 -1.84 -4.40
N LEU A 17 4.63 -1.46 -5.30
CA LEU A 17 4.64 -0.16 -5.95
C LEU A 17 4.51 0.98 -4.93
N TRP A 18 3.66 0.80 -3.91
CA TRP A 18 3.52 1.72 -2.79
C TRP A 18 4.86 1.97 -2.08
N GLY A 19 5.59 0.90 -1.74
CA GLY A 19 6.90 1.01 -1.09
C GLY A 19 7.94 1.74 -1.94
N VAL A 20 7.95 1.49 -3.25
CA VAL A 20 8.85 2.17 -4.19
C VAL A 20 8.50 3.66 -4.29
N LEU A 21 7.23 4.00 -4.42
CA LEU A 21 6.77 5.39 -4.47
C LEU A 21 7.05 6.12 -3.15
N ALA A 22 6.79 5.47 -2.01
CA ALA A 22 7.12 5.96 -0.69
C ALA A 22 8.62 6.25 -0.56
N TYR A 23 9.47 5.35 -1.04
CA TYR A 23 10.92 5.52 -1.03
C TYR A 23 11.38 6.67 -1.93
N MET A 24 10.87 6.77 -3.16
CA MET A 24 11.16 7.92 -4.03
C MET A 24 10.73 9.22 -3.36
N LEU A 25 9.51 9.28 -2.82
CA LEU A 25 9.02 10.47 -2.12
C LEU A 25 9.92 10.86 -0.95
N LEU A 26 10.38 9.89 -0.16
CA LEU A 26 11.31 10.13 0.95
C LEU A 26 12.68 10.61 0.48
N SER A 27 13.18 10.05 -0.64
CA SER A 27 14.48 10.41 -1.21
C SER A 27 14.46 11.78 -1.90
N TYR A 28 13.32 12.21 -2.44
CA TYR A 28 13.14 13.52 -3.07
C TYR A 28 12.72 14.60 -2.07
N SER A 29 12.05 14.25 -0.97
CA SER A 29 11.69 15.20 0.09
C SER A 29 12.91 15.59 0.91
N LYS A 30 13.53 16.70 0.51
CA LYS A 30 14.65 17.36 1.21
C LYS A 30 14.30 17.85 2.63
N VAL A 31 13.00 17.95 2.95
CA VAL A 31 12.48 18.27 4.28
C VAL A 31 11.39 17.25 4.61
N ILE A 32 11.61 16.46 5.66
CA ILE A 32 10.63 15.50 6.14
C ILE A 32 9.57 16.28 6.95
N ASP A 33 8.54 16.74 6.26
CA ASP A 33 7.41 17.41 6.87
C ASP A 33 6.50 16.38 7.55
N PHE A 34 6.02 16.65 8.76
CA PHE A 34 5.15 15.74 9.52
C PHE A 34 3.92 15.29 8.71
N SER A 35 3.45 16.14 7.80
CA SER A 35 2.38 15.84 6.84
C SER A 35 2.71 14.65 5.92
N VAL A 36 3.96 14.55 5.47
CA VAL A 36 4.43 13.46 4.59
C VAL A 36 4.41 12.12 5.34
N ILE A 37 4.89 12.09 6.59
CA ILE A 37 4.83 10.89 7.44
C ILE A 37 3.38 10.43 7.62
N PHE A 38 2.49 11.37 7.97
CA PHE A 38 1.11 11.03 8.26
C PHE A 38 0.40 10.46 7.04
N THR A 39 0.65 11.06 5.86
CA THR A 39 0.14 10.58 4.57
C THR A 39 0.68 9.18 4.24
N LEU A 40 1.97 8.94 4.50
CA LEU A 40 2.61 7.64 4.27
C LEU A 40 1.96 6.54 5.11
N ILE A 41 1.75 6.81 6.40
CA ILE A 41 1.12 5.88 7.34
C ILE A 41 -0.33 5.62 6.95
N ALA A 42 -1.10 6.69 6.71
CA ALA A 42 -2.52 6.58 6.37
C ALA A 42 -2.73 5.68 5.15
N SER A 43 -1.91 5.86 4.12
CA SER A 43 -2.08 5.06 2.92
C SER A 43 -1.42 3.68 2.99
N ALA A 44 -0.38 3.50 3.83
CA ALA A 44 0.07 2.16 4.20
C ALA A 44 -1.07 1.32 4.82
N ILE A 45 -1.90 1.90 5.70
CA ILE A 45 -3.06 1.21 6.31
C ILE A 45 -4.07 0.78 5.23
N ILE A 46 -4.42 1.68 4.29
CA ILE A 46 -5.35 1.39 3.19
C ILE A 46 -4.85 0.21 2.35
N VAL A 47 -3.54 0.20 2.07
CA VAL A 47 -2.85 -0.83 1.30
C VAL A 47 -2.73 -2.16 2.07
N PHE A 48 -2.69 -2.12 3.41
CA PHE A 48 -2.60 -3.31 4.26
C PHE A 48 -3.93 -4.07 4.43
N VAL A 49 -5.08 -3.38 4.47
CA VAL A 49 -6.41 -4.00 4.58
C VAL A 49 -6.64 -5.14 3.57
N PRO A 50 -6.38 -4.97 2.26
CA PRO A 50 -6.56 -6.04 1.29
C PRO A 50 -5.54 -7.19 1.46
N ILE A 51 -4.33 -6.93 1.95
CA ILE A 51 -3.35 -7.99 2.30
C ILE A 51 -3.93 -8.89 3.40
N TYR A 52 -4.41 -8.31 4.50
CA TYR A 52 -4.93 -9.08 5.63
C TYR A 52 -6.10 -9.98 5.22
N LYS A 53 -7.01 -9.46 4.38
CA LYS A 53 -8.15 -10.24 3.87
C LYS A 53 -7.72 -11.45 3.04
N ASN A 54 -6.65 -11.32 2.25
CA ASN A 54 -6.14 -12.43 1.45
C ASN A 54 -5.38 -13.46 2.29
N LYS A 55 -4.57 -13.03 3.27
CA LYS A 55 -3.89 -13.97 4.18
C LYS A 55 -4.90 -14.85 4.92
N LYS A 56 -5.97 -14.26 5.45
CA LYS A 56 -7.03 -15.02 6.14
C LYS A 56 -7.75 -16.04 5.24
N LYS A 57 -7.84 -15.79 3.93
CA LYS A 57 -8.47 -16.69 2.95
C LYS A 57 -7.57 -17.88 2.57
N LYS A 58 -6.27 -17.80 2.81
CA LYS A 58 -5.31 -18.90 2.55
C LYS A 58 -5.13 -19.84 3.75
N GLU A 59 -5.57 -19.41 4.92
CA GLU A 59 -5.49 -20.14 6.20
C GLU A 59 -6.79 -20.90 6.55
N ASN A 60 -7.91 -20.63 5.86
CA ASN A 60 -9.17 -21.39 5.99
C ASN A 60 -9.34 -22.39 4.87
#